data_AF-A0A852TX76-F1
#
_entry.id   AF-A0A852TX76-F1
#
_cell.length_a   1.000
_cell.length_b   1.000
_cell.length_c   1.000
_cell.angle_alpha   90.00
_cell.angle_beta   90.00
_cell.angle_gamma   90.00
#
_symmetry.space_group_name_H-M   'P 1'
#
loop_
_entity.id
_entity.type
_entity.pdbx_description
1 polymer ?
#
loop_
_entity_poly.entity_id
_entity_poly.type
_entity_poly.pdbx_seq_one_letter_code
_entity_poly.pdbx_strand_id
1 'polypeptide(L)'
;MALPVRPMPRVPEVDDFALRKSHRYATVLTDAATNVRVDVLADRSADTSAAWLRDHPGVEVAVRDGAASYPEAVRRALPDALQVADRWHLWHDLSEAVAKEAAAHSGCWAKAGPPRQKLTRQET
;
A
#
# COMPACT_ATOMS: atom_id res chain seq x y z
N MET A 1 1.44 1.07 -30.74
CA MET A 1 2.24 -0.09 -30.31
C MET A 1 1.47 -0.78 -29.19
N ALA A 2 1.06 -2.04 -29.35
CA ALA A 2 0.35 -2.75 -28.28
C ALA A 2 1.33 -3.03 -27.14
N LEU A 3 0.90 -2.85 -25.90
CA LEU A 3 1.69 -3.26 -24.74
C LEU A 3 1.78 -4.80 -24.72
N PRO A 4 2.90 -5.38 -24.23
CA PRO A 4 2.99 -6.81 -24.09
C PRO A 4 1.89 -7.31 -23.15
N VAL A 5 1.10 -8.28 -23.61
CA VAL A 5 0.11 -8.94 -22.77
C VAL A 5 0.86 -9.69 -21.67
N ARG A 6 0.64 -9.31 -20.41
CA ARG A 6 1.15 -10.06 -19.26
C ARG A 6 0.06 -11.02 -18.78
N PRO A 7 0.43 -12.24 -18.37
CA PRO A 7 -0.52 -13.11 -17.71
C PRO A 7 -1.04 -12.44 -16.44
N MET A 8 -2.34 -12.62 -16.17
CA MET A 8 -2.97 -12.09 -14.98
C MET A 8 -2.34 -12.74 -13.73
N PRO A 9 -1.82 -11.97 -12.77
CA PRO A 9 -1.32 -12.57 -11.54
C PRO A 9 -2.48 -13.14 -10.72
N ARG A 10 -2.21 -14.26 -10.03
CA ARG A 10 -3.14 -14.80 -9.02
C ARG A 10 -3.25 -13.88 -7.79
N VAL A 11 -2.23 -13.04 -7.58
CA VAL A 11 -2.08 -12.13 -6.44
C VAL A 11 -1.75 -10.71 -6.92
N PRO A 12 -2.70 -9.97 -7.53
CA PRO A 12 -2.51 -8.55 -7.79
C PRO A 12 -2.43 -7.74 -6.49
N GLU A 13 -1.58 -6.74 -6.52
CA GLU A 13 -1.51 -5.66 -5.54
C GLU A 13 -2.04 -4.37 -6.18
N VAL A 14 -2.92 -3.68 -5.46
CA VAL A 14 -3.63 -2.48 -5.91
C VAL A 14 -3.27 -1.32 -4.99
N ASP A 15 -2.75 -0.24 -5.56
CA ASP A 15 -2.21 0.90 -4.81
C ASP A 15 -2.51 2.26 -5.50
N ASP A 16 -2.60 3.32 -4.70
CA ASP A 16 -2.75 4.71 -5.14
C ASP A 16 -1.43 5.23 -5.76
N PHE A 17 -1.46 5.57 -7.05
CA PHE A 17 -0.35 6.20 -7.75
C PHE A 17 -0.61 7.69 -7.97
N ALA A 18 0.21 8.53 -7.33
CA ALA A 18 0.15 9.98 -7.51
C ALA A 18 0.71 10.43 -8.88
N LEU A 19 -0.15 10.76 -9.83
CA LEU A 19 0.24 11.45 -11.08
C LEU A 19 0.64 12.90 -10.81
N ARG A 20 -0.11 13.55 -9.91
CA ARG A 20 0.21 14.87 -9.34
C ARG A 20 -0.22 14.83 -7.88
N LYS A 21 0.76 14.74 -6.97
CA LYS A 21 0.53 14.62 -5.53
C LYS A 21 -0.51 15.65 -5.05
N SER A 22 -1.49 15.19 -4.28
CA SER A 22 -2.62 15.98 -3.76
C SER A 22 -3.62 16.52 -4.80
N HIS A 23 -3.49 16.18 -6.08
CA HIS A 23 -4.39 16.68 -7.14
C HIS A 23 -4.97 15.58 -8.01
N ARG A 24 -4.12 14.66 -8.49
CA ARG A 24 -4.51 13.64 -9.45
C ARG A 24 -3.84 12.33 -9.12
N TYR A 25 -4.65 11.31 -8.93
CA TYR A 25 -4.25 9.95 -8.61
C TYR A 25 -4.77 9.00 -9.68
N ALA A 26 -4.05 7.90 -9.83
CA ALA A 26 -4.37 6.73 -10.62
C ALA A 26 -4.27 5.52 -9.69
N THR A 27 -4.73 4.36 -10.15
CA THR A 27 -4.44 3.09 -9.47
C THR A 27 -3.34 2.37 -10.23
N VAL A 28 -2.30 1.91 -9.55
CA VAL A 28 -1.32 0.99 -10.12
C VAL A 28 -1.65 -0.43 -9.70
N LEU A 29 -1.50 -1.37 -10.64
CA LEU A 29 -1.58 -2.79 -10.36
C LEU A 29 -0.23 -3.46 -10.60
N THR A 30 0.21 -4.21 -9.61
CA THR A 30 1.45 -4.98 -9.64
C THR A 30 1.18 -6.44 -9.31
N ASP A 31 2.00 -7.34 -9.81
CA ASP A 31 2.03 -8.72 -9.31
C ASP A 31 2.79 -8.71 -7.98
N ALA A 32 2.12 -9.04 -6.88
CA ALA A 32 2.69 -9.02 -5.54
C ALA A 32 3.85 -10.02 -5.37
N ALA A 33 3.92 -11.08 -6.21
CA ALA A 33 4.99 -12.07 -6.15
C ALA A 33 6.25 -11.60 -6.89
N THR A 34 6.10 -10.88 -8.00
CA THR A 34 7.21 -10.52 -8.89
C THR A 34 7.57 -9.03 -8.86
N ASN A 35 6.73 -8.19 -8.24
CA ASN A 35 6.78 -6.73 -8.28
C ASN A 35 6.73 -6.15 -9.70
N VAL A 36 6.20 -6.91 -10.66
CA VAL A 36 6.08 -6.47 -12.04
C VAL A 36 4.76 -5.73 -12.21
N ARG A 37 4.81 -4.54 -12.82
CA ARG A 37 3.61 -3.78 -13.18
C ARG A 37 2.75 -4.56 -14.17
N VAL A 38 1.49 -4.74 -13.79
CA VAL A 38 0.41 -5.29 -14.61
C VAL A 38 -0.23 -4.19 -15.41
N ASP A 39 -0.79 -3.17 -14.75
CA ASP A 39 -1.55 -2.09 -15.40
C ASP A 39 -1.57 -0.79 -14.58
N VAL A 40 -2.09 0.29 -15.17
CA VAL A 40 -2.37 1.57 -14.49
C VAL A 40 -3.76 2.07 -14.91
N LEU A 41 -4.66 2.23 -13.95
CA LEU A 41 -6.02 2.69 -14.17
C LEU A 41 -6.13 4.21 -14.11
N ALA A 42 -7.14 4.76 -14.76
CA ALA A 42 -7.27 6.21 -14.97
C ALA A 42 -7.55 7.02 -13.70
N ASP A 43 -8.12 6.38 -12.68
CA ASP A 43 -8.48 6.96 -11.39
C ASP A 43 -8.44 5.88 -10.28
N ARG A 44 -8.82 6.27 -9.06
CA ARG A 44 -8.85 5.42 -7.86
C ARG A 44 -10.25 5.02 -7.39
N SER A 45 -11.24 5.13 -8.27
CA SER A 45 -12.63 4.83 -7.93
C SER A 45 -12.86 3.33 -7.82
N ALA A 46 -13.79 2.94 -6.94
CA ALA A 46 -14.19 1.55 -6.81
C ALA A 46 -14.76 0.99 -8.12
N ASP A 47 -15.43 1.83 -8.92
CA ASP A 47 -16.04 1.42 -10.19
C ASP A 47 -14.98 1.08 -11.24
N THR A 48 -13.96 1.92 -11.39
CA THR A 48 -12.84 1.68 -12.31
C THR A 48 -12.08 0.41 -11.94
N SER A 49 -11.73 0.23 -10.66
CA SER A 49 -11.06 -1.00 -10.21
C SER A 49 -11.94 -2.23 -10.36
N ALA A 50 -13.23 -2.16 -10.04
CA ALA A 50 -14.15 -3.30 -10.17
C ALA A 50 -14.37 -3.70 -11.63
N ALA A 51 -14.42 -2.73 -12.55
CA ALA A 51 -14.50 -3.00 -13.98
C ALA A 51 -13.25 -3.77 -14.44
N TRP A 52 -12.07 -3.29 -14.07
CA TRP A 52 -10.82 -3.95 -14.42
C TRP A 52 -10.73 -5.38 -13.86
N LEU A 53 -11.11 -5.58 -12.59
CA LEU A 53 -11.08 -6.92 -11.96
C LEU A 53 -12.05 -7.92 -12.62
N ARG A 54 -13.21 -7.46 -13.12
CA ARG A 54 -14.17 -8.31 -13.84
C ARG A 54 -13.63 -8.80 -15.19
N ASP A 55 -12.85 -7.97 -15.87
CA ASP A 55 -12.25 -8.30 -17.16
C ASP A 55 -11.04 -9.23 -17.05
N HIS A 56 -10.57 -9.49 -15.82
CA HIS A 56 -9.39 -10.30 -15.55
C HIS A 56 -9.68 -11.40 -14.52
N PRO A 57 -10.43 -12.45 -14.90
CA PRO A 57 -10.72 -13.57 -14.01
C PRO A 57 -9.45 -14.37 -13.69
N GLY A 58 -9.39 -14.95 -12.49
CA GLY A 58 -8.25 -15.76 -12.01
C GLY A 58 -7.49 -15.19 -10.82
N VAL A 59 -7.92 -14.03 -10.31
CA VAL A 59 -7.44 -13.47 -9.04
C VAL A 59 -7.98 -14.29 -7.88
N GLU A 60 -7.09 -14.77 -7.02
CA GLU A 60 -7.45 -15.51 -5.80
C GLU A 60 -7.22 -14.66 -4.55
N VAL A 61 -6.22 -13.78 -4.60
CA VAL A 61 -5.84 -12.92 -3.49
C VAL A 61 -5.67 -11.50 -4.01
N ALA A 62 -6.36 -10.53 -3.44
CA ALA A 62 -6.17 -9.12 -3.74
C ALA A 62 -5.42 -8.44 -2.59
N VAL A 63 -4.16 -8.06 -2.85
CA VAL A 63 -3.40 -7.19 -1.94
C VAL A 63 -3.82 -5.75 -2.22
N ARG A 64 -4.08 -4.96 -1.19
CA ARG A 64 -4.59 -3.60 -1.36
C ARG A 64 -4.00 -2.64 -0.32
N ASP A 65 -3.89 -1.37 -0.69
CA ASP A 65 -3.54 -0.30 0.24
C ASP A 65 -4.66 0.00 1.26
N GLY A 66 -4.51 1.08 2.06
CA GLY A 66 -5.50 1.47 3.07
C GLY A 66 -6.78 2.15 2.54
N ALA A 67 -6.90 2.46 1.26
CA ALA A 67 -8.01 3.23 0.71
C ALA A 67 -9.30 2.41 0.66
N ALA A 68 -10.43 3.05 1.03
CA ALA A 68 -11.73 2.38 1.14
C ALA A 68 -12.31 1.91 -0.22
N SER A 69 -11.86 2.49 -1.34
CA SER A 69 -12.36 2.17 -2.68
C SER A 69 -11.96 0.77 -3.15
N TYR A 70 -10.76 0.30 -2.81
CA TYR A 70 -10.27 -1.01 -3.24
C TYR A 70 -10.98 -2.21 -2.60
N PRO A 71 -11.19 -2.29 -1.26
CA PRO A 71 -11.95 -3.39 -0.69
C PRO A 71 -13.41 -3.40 -1.13
N GLU A 72 -13.97 -2.24 -1.48
CA GLU A 72 -15.28 -2.14 -2.14
C GLU A 72 -15.24 -2.72 -3.57
N ALA A 73 -14.26 -2.34 -4.37
CA ALA A 73 -14.08 -2.87 -5.73
C ALA A 73 -13.90 -4.39 -5.75
N VAL A 74 -13.05 -4.93 -4.87
CA VAL A 74 -12.79 -6.37 -4.76
C VAL A 74 -14.07 -7.11 -4.37
N ARG A 75 -14.82 -6.63 -3.36
CA ARG A 75 -16.10 -7.26 -2.98
C ARG A 75 -17.13 -7.29 -4.11
N ARG A 76 -17.15 -6.26 -4.96
CA ARG A 76 -18.08 -6.17 -6.10
C ARG A 76 -17.69 -7.08 -7.26
N ALA A 77 -16.39 -7.20 -7.55
CA ALA A 77 -15.89 -7.91 -8.73
C ALA A 77 -15.51 -9.37 -8.46
N LEU A 78 -14.96 -9.64 -7.27
CA LEU A 78 -14.33 -10.90 -6.87
C LEU A 78 -14.71 -11.24 -5.41
N PRO A 79 -15.98 -11.57 -5.14
CA PRO A 79 -16.47 -11.77 -3.77
C PRO A 79 -15.76 -12.91 -3.02
N ASP A 80 -15.21 -13.89 -3.76
CA ASP A 80 -14.51 -15.04 -3.19
C ASP A 80 -12.99 -14.81 -3.04
N ALA A 81 -12.46 -13.68 -3.53
CA ALA A 81 -11.04 -13.38 -3.42
C ALA A 81 -10.66 -13.00 -1.97
N LEU A 82 -9.57 -13.57 -1.48
CA LEU A 82 -9.01 -13.20 -0.19
C LEU A 82 -8.42 -11.79 -0.26
N GLN A 83 -8.84 -10.90 0.64
CA GLN A 83 -8.29 -9.57 0.73
C GLN A 83 -7.16 -9.51 1.77
N VAL A 84 -6.01 -9.01 1.35
CA VAL A 84 -4.81 -8.86 2.18
C VAL A 84 -4.40 -7.39 2.20
N ALA A 85 -4.00 -6.87 3.35
CA ALA A 85 -3.45 -5.53 3.44
C ALA A 85 -2.02 -5.51 2.88
N ASP A 86 -1.69 -4.47 2.11
CA ASP A 86 -0.32 -4.25 1.66
C ASP A 86 0.65 -4.14 2.85
N ARG A 87 1.79 -4.82 2.71
CA ARG A 87 2.83 -4.91 3.73
C ARG A 87 3.52 -3.57 3.93
N TRP A 88 3.77 -2.79 2.87
CA TRP A 88 4.48 -1.52 3.02
C TRP A 88 3.65 -0.54 3.85
N HIS A 89 2.36 -0.38 3.51
CA HIS A 89 1.44 0.48 4.25
C HIS A 89 1.33 0.07 5.72
N LEU A 90 1.19 -1.22 6.01
CA LEU A 90 1.15 -1.73 7.38
C LEU A 90 2.38 -1.33 8.20
N TRP A 91 3.59 -1.50 7.65
CA TRP A 91 4.82 -1.16 8.36
C TRP A 91 5.04 0.35 8.45
N HIS A 92 4.70 1.09 7.40
CA HIS A 92 4.85 2.53 7.35
C HIS A 92 3.95 3.21 8.38
N ASP A 93 2.66 2.87 8.39
CA ASP A 93 1.67 3.47 9.29
C ASP A 93 1.97 3.12 10.76
N LEU A 94 2.40 1.87 11.03
CA LEU A 94 2.84 1.47 12.36
C LEU A 94 4.06 2.29 12.81
N SER A 95 5.04 2.46 11.93
CA SER A 95 6.26 3.20 12.25
C SER A 95 5.97 4.68 12.50
N GLU A 96 5.08 5.30 11.71
CA GLU A 96 4.62 6.66 11.92
C GLU A 96 3.90 6.81 13.28
N ALA A 97 2.99 5.89 13.61
CA ALA A 97 2.26 5.92 14.86
C ALA A 97 3.22 5.83 16.07
N VAL A 98 4.14 4.87 16.04
CA VAL A 98 5.16 4.71 17.08
C VAL A 98 6.03 5.96 17.20
N ALA A 99 6.45 6.56 16.08
CA ALA A 99 7.25 7.78 16.10
C ALA A 99 6.49 8.96 16.72
N LYS A 100 5.20 9.12 16.40
CA LYS A 100 4.32 10.15 16.99
C LYS A 100 4.18 9.97 18.49
N GLU A 101 3.90 8.76 18.95
CA GLU A 101 3.76 8.46 20.39
C GLU A 101 5.08 8.68 21.14
N ALA A 102 6.20 8.20 20.59
CA ALA A 102 7.52 8.43 21.19
C ALA A 102 7.86 9.93 21.30
N ALA A 103 7.54 10.71 20.26
CA ALA A 103 7.74 12.16 20.26
C ALA A 103 6.85 12.86 21.30
N ALA A 104 5.56 12.51 21.37
CA ALA A 104 4.60 13.07 22.33
C ALA A 104 5.02 12.81 23.78
N HIS A 105 5.61 11.65 24.06
CA HIS A 105 6.06 11.27 25.40
C HIS A 105 7.53 11.59 25.69
N SER A 106 8.28 12.15 24.74
CA SER A 106 9.73 12.39 24.86
C SER A 106 10.12 13.16 26.15
N GLY A 107 9.30 14.09 26.61
CA GLY A 107 9.50 14.80 27.88
C GLY A 107 9.31 13.95 29.14
N CYS A 108 8.41 12.97 29.12
CA CYS A 108 8.25 11.99 30.21
C CYS A 108 9.49 11.09 30.29
N TRP A 109 9.96 10.60 29.15
CA TRP A 109 11.18 9.81 29.04
C TRP A 109 12.42 10.59 29.47
N ALA A 110 12.51 11.88 29.19
CA ALA A 110 13.61 12.72 29.67
C ALA A 110 13.63 12.88 31.20
N LYS A 111 12.47 12.81 31.87
CA LYS A 111 12.35 12.94 33.33
C LYS A 111 12.51 11.62 34.07
N ALA A 112 11.97 10.53 33.52
CA ALA A 112 11.92 9.21 34.17
C ALA A 112 12.95 8.21 33.64
N GLY A 113 13.55 8.49 32.48
CA GLY A 113 14.52 7.62 31.84
C GLY A 113 15.90 7.68 32.48
N PRO A 114 16.78 6.71 32.15
CA PRO A 114 18.18 6.77 32.58
C PRO A 114 18.83 8.07 32.08
N PRO A 115 19.81 8.62 32.83
CA PRO A 115 20.50 9.84 32.41
C PRO A 115 21.05 9.66 30.99
N ARG A 116 20.87 10.69 30.15
CA ARG A 116 21.35 10.68 28.76
C ARG A 116 22.81 10.25 28.73
N GLN A 117 23.08 9.09 28.15
CA GLN A 117 24.44 8.65 27.92
C GLN A 117 25.10 9.62 26.94
N LYS A 118 26.27 10.16 27.29
CA LYS A 118 27.11 10.88 26.34
C LYS A 118 27.59 9.86 25.31
N LEU A 119 26.96 9.82 24.15
CA LEU A 119 27.47 9.07 23.01
C LEU A 119 28.74 9.76 22.54
N THR A 120 29.89 9.18 22.82
CA THR A 120 31.17 9.63 22.26
C THR A 120 31.20 9.22 20.80
N ARG A 121 31.29 10.19 19.90
CA ARG A 121 31.54 9.93 18.48
C ARG A 121 32.88 9.20 18.39
N GLN A 122 32.88 7.97 17.88
CA GLN A 122 34.14 7.34 17.48
C GLN A 122 34.65 8.07 16.23
N GLU A 123 35.86 8.61 16.34
CA GLU A 123 36.60 9.12 15.19
C GLU A 123 37.27 7.91 14.52
N THR A 124 36.99 7.72 13.22
CA THR A 124 37.64 6.73 12.36
C THR A 124 38.36 7.47 11.25
#